data_AF-A3UB60-F1
#
_entry.id   AF-A3UB60-F1
#
_cell.length_a   1.000
_cell.length_b   1.000
_cell.length_c   1.000
_cell.angle_alpha   90.00
_cell.angle_beta   90.00
_cell.angle_gamma   90.00
#
_symmetry.space_group_name_H-M   'P 1'
#
loop_
_entity.id
_entity.type
_entity.pdbx_description
1 polymer ?
#
loop_
_entity_poly.entity_id
_entity_poly.type
_entity_poly.pdbx_seq_one_letter_code
_entity_poly.pdbx_strand_id
1 'polypeptide(L)'
;MELQNIEIHTQDSDVEVAHKINSMELHNWINHLAYVGEELKSLVTFFNSQSSRKWMEREKLSQRFQIIMFDNNVIHRQLQNFLDSRTSIVECLDMKCNISFIQEHEKCRRMYQFHIDKYRKMKDTFFTDLQRKINEQVKSA
;
A
#
# COMPACT_ATOMS: atom_id res chain seq x y z
N MET A 1 7.26 8.77 -11.17
CA MET A 1 7.69 8.06 -9.95
C MET A 1 9.14 8.43 -9.75
N GLU A 2 9.41 9.37 -8.85
CA GLU A 2 10.78 9.78 -8.53
C GLU A 2 11.27 8.89 -7.39
N LEU A 3 12.27 8.05 -7.68
CA LEU A 3 13.03 7.40 -6.63
C LEU A 3 13.88 8.49 -5.98
N GLN A 4 13.65 8.80 -4.70
CA GLN A 4 14.62 9.58 -3.95
C GLN A 4 15.87 8.73 -3.81
N ASN A 5 16.91 9.06 -4.58
CA ASN A 5 18.25 8.52 -4.39
C ASN A 5 18.83 9.15 -3.12
N ILE A 6 18.56 8.53 -1.99
CA ILE A 6 19.20 8.89 -0.73
C ILE A 6 20.58 8.24 -0.73
N GLU A 7 21.63 9.07 -0.83
CA GLU A 7 23.02 8.60 -0.83
C GLU A 7 23.47 8.26 0.60
N ILE A 8 24.02 7.06 0.75
CA ILE A 8 24.71 6.63 1.98
C ILE A 8 26.19 6.94 1.80
N HIS A 9 26.74 7.75 2.70
CA HIS A 9 28.16 8.12 2.69
C HIS A 9 28.93 7.29 3.71
N THR A 10 30.21 7.04 3.43
CA THR A 10 31.09 6.28 4.33
C THR A 10 31.34 6.95 5.68
N GLN A 11 31.01 8.23 5.80
CA GLN A 11 31.14 9.02 7.02
C GLN A 11 29.85 9.04 7.85
N ASP A 12 28.74 8.50 7.33
CA ASP A 12 27.49 8.42 8.06
C ASP A 12 27.65 7.48 9.27
N SER A 13 27.14 7.90 10.41
CA SER A 13 26.94 7.02 11.57
C SER A 13 25.88 5.96 11.28
N ASP A 14 25.92 4.85 12.02
CA ASP A 14 24.92 3.76 11.89
C ASP A 14 23.48 4.27 12.03
N VAL A 15 23.26 5.29 12.87
CA VAL A 15 21.95 5.90 13.09
C VAL A 15 21.51 6.69 11.85
N GLU A 16 22.40 7.48 11.26
CA GLU A 16 22.12 8.21 10.02
C GLU A 16 21.83 7.27 8.86
N VAL A 17 22.62 6.19 8.72
CA VAL A 17 22.38 5.13 7.74
C VAL A 17 20.98 4.52 7.93
N ALA A 18 20.61 4.18 9.17
CA ALA A 18 19.29 3.65 9.47
C ALA A 18 18.16 4.62 9.10
N HIS A 19 18.32 5.92 9.39
CA HIS A 19 17.33 6.93 9.00
C HIS A 19 17.23 7.11 7.49
N LYS A 20 18.36 7.06 6.76
CA LYS A 20 18.38 7.12 5.30
C LYS A 20 17.63 5.93 4.68
N ILE A 21 17.96 4.70 5.10
CA ILE A 21 17.27 3.48 4.65
C ILE A 21 15.78 3.55 4.95
N ASN A 22 15.39 3.88 6.19
CA ASN A 22 14.00 4.01 6.59
C ASN A 22 13.24 5.06 5.75
N SER A 23 13.91 6.13 5.34
CA SER A 23 13.30 7.15 4.48
C SER A 23 13.08 6.63 3.06
N MET A 24 14.01 5.86 2.51
CA MET A 24 13.84 5.19 1.21
C MET A 24 12.69 4.18 1.24
N GLU A 25 12.64 3.34 2.27
CA GLU A 25 11.58 2.34 2.44
C GLU A 25 10.20 3.00 2.54
N LEU A 26 10.06 4.04 3.36
CA LEU A 26 8.80 4.77 3.52
C LEU A 26 8.31 5.37 2.19
N HIS A 27 9.20 6.00 1.41
CA HIS A 27 8.84 6.50 0.08
C HIS A 27 8.37 5.38 -0.85
N ASN A 28 9.07 4.23 -0.84
CA ASN A 28 8.68 3.09 -1.66
C ASN A 28 7.29 2.58 -1.28
N TRP A 29 6.98 2.49 0.02
CA TRP A 29 5.66 2.07 0.49
C TRP A 29 4.56 3.06 0.11
N ILE A 30 4.80 4.37 0.28
CA ILE A 30 3.85 5.42 -0.11
C ILE A 30 3.56 5.34 -1.61
N ASN A 31 4.61 5.28 -2.44
CA ASN A 31 4.46 5.19 -3.89
C ASN A 31 3.70 3.93 -4.30
N HIS A 32 3.98 2.79 -3.66
CA HIS A 32 3.27 1.55 -3.96
C HIS A 32 1.79 1.63 -3.53
N LEU A 33 1.48 2.19 -2.36
CA LEU A 33 0.11 2.39 -1.91
C LEU A 33 -0.67 3.37 -2.81
N ALA A 34 -0.01 4.40 -3.33
CA ALA A 34 -0.60 5.30 -4.32
C ALA A 34 -0.97 4.55 -5.61
N TYR A 35 -0.03 3.72 -6.13
CA TYR A 35 -0.30 2.85 -7.29
C TYR A 35 -1.47 1.88 -7.02
N VAL A 36 -1.46 1.20 -5.87
CA VAL A 36 -2.54 0.28 -5.47
C VAL A 36 -3.88 1.00 -5.38
N GLY A 37 -3.89 2.24 -4.89
CA GLY A 37 -5.09 3.07 -4.82
C GLY A 37 -5.71 3.31 -6.20
N GLU A 38 -4.90 3.71 -7.18
CA GLU A 38 -5.37 3.92 -8.57
C GLU A 38 -5.80 2.62 -9.24
N GLU A 39 -5.12 1.51 -8.96
CA GLU A 39 -5.52 0.19 -9.47
C GLU A 39 -6.90 -0.22 -8.91
N LEU A 40 -7.10 -0.09 -7.59
CA LEU A 40 -8.38 -0.40 -6.93
C LEU A 40 -9.51 0.48 -7.45
N LYS A 41 -9.27 1.78 -7.63
CA LYS A 41 -10.23 2.72 -8.20
C LYS A 41 -10.63 2.33 -9.62
N SER A 42 -9.66 1.91 -10.43
CA SER A 42 -9.90 1.44 -11.80
C SER A 42 -10.76 0.17 -11.81
N LEU A 43 -10.46 -0.79 -10.92
CA LEU A 43 -11.25 -2.02 -10.77
C LEU A 43 -12.69 -1.73 -10.33
N VAL A 44 -12.88 -0.93 -9.28
CA VAL A 44 -14.22 -0.54 -8.80
C VAL A 44 -15.02 0.17 -9.90
N THR A 45 -14.40 1.10 -10.61
CA THR A 45 -15.04 1.83 -11.72
C THR A 45 -15.48 0.88 -12.82
N PHE A 46 -14.59 -0.02 -13.25
CA PHE A 46 -14.88 -1.03 -14.25
C PHE A 46 -16.07 -1.91 -13.86
N PHE A 47 -16.14 -2.39 -12.61
CA PHE A 47 -17.26 -3.22 -12.17
C PHE A 47 -18.58 -2.47 -12.11
N ASN A 48 -18.54 -1.22 -11.68
CA ASN A 48 -19.73 -0.39 -11.57
C ASN A 48 -20.29 0.00 -12.97
N SER A 49 -19.44 0.07 -14.00
CA SER A 49 -19.87 0.43 -15.37
C SER A 49 -20.47 -0.74 -16.17
N GLN A 50 -20.33 -1.98 -15.73
CA GLN A 50 -20.79 -3.16 -16.48
C GLN A 50 -22.32 -3.36 -16.35
N SER A 51 -23.04 -3.32 -17.47
CA SER A 51 -24.47 -3.67 -17.51
C SER A 51 -24.66 -5.19 -17.43
N SER A 52 -25.58 -5.68 -16.57
CA SER A 52 -26.39 -6.93 -16.75
C SER A 52 -26.70 -7.75 -15.48
N ARG A 53 -27.91 -8.31 -15.43
CA ARG A 53 -28.45 -9.57 -14.82
C ARG A 53 -27.92 -10.18 -13.49
N LYS A 54 -26.68 -9.97 -13.03
CA LYS A 54 -26.11 -10.57 -11.80
C LYS A 54 -25.64 -9.51 -10.79
N TRP A 55 -26.50 -8.54 -10.51
CA TRP A 55 -26.19 -7.37 -9.68
C TRP A 55 -25.68 -7.74 -8.26
N MET A 56 -26.30 -8.71 -7.58
CA MET A 56 -25.93 -9.11 -6.21
C MET A 56 -24.51 -9.68 -6.06
N GLU A 57 -24.01 -10.45 -7.04
CA GLU A 57 -22.64 -10.98 -7.00
C GLU A 57 -21.61 -9.86 -7.22
N ARG A 58 -21.93 -8.91 -8.12
CA ARG A 58 -21.07 -7.73 -8.33
C ARG A 58 -21.05 -6.82 -7.13
N GLU A 59 -22.18 -6.61 -6.48
CA GLU A 59 -22.29 -5.75 -5.31
C GLU A 59 -21.36 -6.23 -4.18
N LYS A 60 -21.38 -7.52 -3.86
CA LYS A 60 -20.48 -8.10 -2.85
C LYS A 60 -19.01 -7.97 -3.22
N LEU A 61 -18.66 -8.14 -4.49
CA LEU A 61 -17.29 -8.02 -4.96
C LEU A 61 -16.82 -6.55 -4.95
N SER A 62 -17.66 -5.64 -5.45
CA SER A 62 -17.40 -4.20 -5.45
C SER A 62 -17.20 -3.69 -4.03
N GLN A 63 -18.06 -4.10 -3.08
CA GLN A 63 -17.91 -3.79 -1.65
C GLN A 63 -16.57 -4.29 -1.08
N ARG A 64 -16.10 -5.49 -1.43
CA ARG A 64 -14.79 -5.99 -0.99
C ARG A 64 -13.64 -5.11 -1.51
N PHE A 65 -13.66 -4.75 -2.79
CA PHE A 65 -12.65 -3.85 -3.37
C PHE A 65 -12.71 -2.46 -2.72
N GLN A 66 -13.90 -1.92 -2.46
CA GLN A 66 -14.11 -0.64 -1.80
C GLN A 66 -13.57 -0.62 -0.36
N ILE A 67 -13.76 -1.70 0.41
CA ILE A 67 -13.19 -1.82 1.77
C ILE A 67 -11.67 -1.78 1.70
N ILE A 68 -11.05 -2.56 0.80
CA ILE A 68 -9.59 -2.55 0.64
C ILE A 68 -9.09 -1.18 0.16
N MET A 69 -9.84 -0.51 -0.72
CA MET A 69 -9.51 0.85 -1.17
C MET A 69 -9.58 1.87 -0.04
N PHE A 70 -10.57 1.77 0.84
CA PHE A 70 -10.66 2.61 2.02
C PHE A 70 -9.48 2.37 2.96
N ASP A 71 -9.17 1.12 3.28
CA ASP A 71 -8.01 0.74 4.11
C ASP A 71 -6.70 1.27 3.49
N ASN A 72 -6.55 1.15 2.16
CA ASN A 72 -5.40 1.67 1.43
C ASN A 72 -5.22 3.18 1.64
N ASN A 73 -6.31 3.94 1.52
CA ASN A 73 -6.28 5.40 1.67
C ASN A 73 -5.94 5.83 3.10
N VAL A 74 -6.47 5.11 4.11
CA VAL A 74 -6.15 5.35 5.52
C VAL A 74 -4.65 5.14 5.78
N ILE A 75 -4.12 4.00 5.32
CA ILE A 75 -2.71 3.66 5.53
C ILE A 75 -1.80 4.59 4.74
N HIS A 76 -2.13 4.89 3.49
CA HIS A 76 -1.38 5.84 2.66
C HIS A 76 -1.30 7.21 3.34
N ARG A 77 -2.42 7.74 3.85
CA ARG A 77 -2.43 9.01 4.59
C ARG A 77 -1.59 8.93 5.87
N GLN A 78 -1.65 7.84 6.61
CA GLN A 78 -0.84 7.69 7.82
C GLN A 78 0.65 7.67 7.52
N LEU A 79 1.08 6.96 6.47
CA LEU A 79 2.48 6.94 6.04
C LEU A 79 2.93 8.32 5.52
N GLN A 80 2.07 9.04 4.80
CA GLN A 80 2.35 10.41 4.36
C GLN A 80 2.53 11.35 5.55
N ASN A 81 1.64 11.31 6.54
CA ASN A 81 1.77 12.12 7.76
C ASN A 81 3.07 11.79 8.52
N PHE A 82 3.48 10.53 8.54
CA PHE A 82 4.75 10.14 9.13
C PHE A 82 5.94 10.65 8.31
N LEU A 83 5.88 10.59 6.98
CA LEU A 83 6.91 11.17 6.12
C LEU A 83 7.05 12.67 6.39
N ASP A 84 5.95 13.40 6.51
CA ASP A 84 5.96 14.84 6.76
C ASP A 84 6.57 15.16 8.13
N SER A 85 6.30 14.35 9.17
CA SER A 85 6.87 14.54 10.51
C SER A 85 8.36 14.19 10.60
N ARG A 86 8.90 13.42 9.65
CA ARG A 86 10.33 13.09 9.58
C ARG A 86 11.21 14.27 9.17
N THR A 87 10.65 15.37 8.66
CA THR A 87 11.40 16.61 8.41
C THR A 87 12.07 17.14 9.70
N SER A 88 11.45 16.87 10.87
CA SER A 88 11.99 17.21 12.19
C SER A 88 13.10 16.27 12.69
N ILE A 89 13.50 15.23 11.95
CA ILE A 89 14.63 14.36 12.34
C ILE A 89 15.93 15.17 12.44
N VAL A 90 16.11 16.22 11.64
CA VAL A 90 17.30 17.08 11.69
C VAL A 90 17.40 17.84 13.04
N GLU A 91 16.26 18.06 13.71
CA GLU A 91 16.19 18.73 15.01
C GLU A 91 16.35 17.76 16.20
N CYS A 92 16.50 16.46 15.91
CA CYS A 92 16.53 15.37 16.86
C CYS A 92 17.94 15.23 17.45
N LEU A 93 18.20 15.90 18.57
CA LEU A 93 19.54 15.96 19.19
C LEU A 93 19.82 14.81 20.18
N ASP A 94 18.82 14.00 20.55
CA ASP A 94 18.96 12.94 21.55
C ASP A 94 18.59 11.53 21.05
N MET A 95 19.13 10.52 21.73
CA MET A 95 18.91 9.11 21.42
C MET A 95 17.44 8.68 21.54
N LYS A 96 16.67 9.35 22.41
CA LYS A 96 15.27 8.99 22.67
C LYS A 96 14.39 9.34 21.47
N CYS A 97 14.66 10.49 20.86
CA CYS A 97 13.98 10.94 19.66
C CYS A 97 14.30 10.00 18.46
N ASN A 98 15.56 9.57 18.30
CA ASN A 98 15.95 8.59 17.27
C ASN A 98 15.18 7.26 17.43
N ILE A 99 15.11 6.72 18.66
CA ILE A 99 14.36 5.49 18.96
C ILE A 99 12.88 5.66 18.62
N SER A 100 12.26 6.82 18.91
CA SER A 100 10.85 7.07 18.60
C SER A 100 10.57 7.00 17.10
N PHE A 101 11.42 7.62 16.27
CA PHE A 101 11.27 7.58 14.81
C PHE A 101 11.47 6.17 14.25
N ILE A 102 12.41 5.40 14.79
CA ILE A 102 12.60 3.98 14.41
C ILE A 102 11.35 3.16 14.78
N GLN A 103 10.82 3.33 15.99
CA GLN A 103 9.63 2.61 16.43
C GLN A 103 8.39 2.94 15.59
N GLU A 104 8.19 4.21 15.24
CA GLU A 104 7.07 4.63 14.41
C GLU A 104 7.22 4.12 12.96
N HIS A 105 8.44 4.10 12.44
CA HIS A 105 8.74 3.47 11.16
C HIS A 105 8.38 1.97 11.15
N GLU A 106 8.72 1.22 12.20
CA GLU A 106 8.34 -0.20 12.31
C GLU A 106 6.83 -0.40 12.41
N LYS A 107 6.08 0.53 13.02
CA LYS A 107 4.61 0.48 12.98
C LYS A 107 4.09 0.66 11.55
N CYS A 108 4.61 1.66 10.83
CA CYS A 108 4.26 1.89 9.43
C CYS A 108 4.57 0.66 8.56
N ARG A 109 5.74 0.03 8.75
CA ARG A 109 6.15 -1.20 8.06
C ARG A 109 5.12 -2.32 8.25
N ARG A 110 4.74 -2.61 9.50
CA ARG A 110 3.77 -3.67 9.82
C ARG A 110 2.40 -3.39 9.21
N MET A 111 1.93 -2.15 9.29
CA MET A 111 0.65 -1.75 8.68
C MET A 111 0.65 -1.93 7.17
N TYR A 112 1.71 -1.47 6.51
CA TYR A 112 1.90 -1.63 5.08
C TYR A 112 1.93 -3.11 4.66
N GLN A 113 2.76 -3.93 5.31
CA GLN A 113 2.89 -5.35 4.99
C GLN A 113 1.56 -6.09 5.15
N PHE A 114 0.87 -5.88 6.28
CA PHE A 114 -0.42 -6.50 6.53
C PHE A 114 -1.46 -6.14 5.46
N HIS A 115 -1.52 -4.86 5.07
CA HIS A 115 -2.45 -4.41 4.05
C HIS A 115 -2.13 -4.95 2.67
N ILE A 116 -0.86 -4.94 2.26
CA ILE A 116 -0.46 -5.48 0.96
C ILE A 116 -0.77 -6.97 0.86
N ASP A 117 -0.56 -7.74 1.92
CA ASP A 117 -0.93 -9.16 1.94
C ASP A 117 -2.45 -9.37 1.84
N LYS A 118 -3.24 -8.55 2.54
CA LYS A 118 -4.71 -8.56 2.45
C LYS A 118 -5.19 -8.24 1.03
N TYR A 119 -4.60 -7.21 0.42
CA TYR A 119 -4.86 -6.80 -0.95
C TYR A 119 -4.51 -7.89 -1.97
N ARG A 120 -3.32 -8.50 -1.86
CA ARG A 120 -2.87 -9.59 -2.73
C ARG A 120 -3.81 -10.79 -2.67
N LYS A 121 -4.14 -11.28 -1.46
CA LYS A 121 -5.07 -12.41 -1.27
C LYS A 121 -6.43 -12.14 -1.90
N MET A 122 -6.93 -10.91 -1.77
CA MET A 122 -8.19 -10.49 -2.38
C MET A 122 -8.11 -10.53 -3.91
N LYS A 123 -7.03 -10.02 -4.52
CA LYS A 123 -6.78 -10.13 -5.97
C LYS A 123 -6.66 -11.56 -6.44
N ASP A 124 -5.88 -12.39 -5.75
CA ASP A 124 -5.65 -13.79 -6.13
C ASP A 124 -6.96 -14.59 -6.11
N THR A 125 -7.77 -14.41 -5.07
CA THR A 125 -9.10 -15.01 -4.97
C THR A 125 -9.97 -14.57 -6.15
N PHE A 126 -9.98 -13.27 -6.44
CA PHE A 126 -10.76 -12.71 -7.55
C PHE A 126 -10.35 -13.29 -8.91
N PHE A 127 -9.05 -13.28 -9.24
CA PHE A 127 -8.59 -13.77 -10.54
C PHE A 127 -8.77 -15.29 -10.69
N THR A 128 -8.61 -16.04 -9.59
CA THR A 128 -8.91 -17.48 -9.56
C THR A 128 -10.39 -17.75 -9.88
N ASP A 129 -11.31 -17.01 -9.24
CA ASP A 129 -12.74 -17.12 -9.50
C ASP A 129 -13.12 -16.71 -10.92
N LEU A 130 -12.49 -15.64 -11.43
CA LEU A 130 -12.70 -15.17 -12.81
C LEU A 130 -12.25 -16.23 -13.83
N GLN A 131 -11.05 -16.78 -13.65
CA GLN A 131 -10.50 -17.82 -14.53
C GLN A 131 -11.38 -19.07 -14.54
N ARG A 132 -11.88 -19.50 -13.37
CA ARG A 132 -12.81 -20.61 -13.26
C ARG A 132 -14.10 -20.35 -14.07
N LYS A 133 -14.71 -19.17 -13.91
CA LYS A 133 -15.93 -18.79 -14.63
C LYS A 133 -15.73 -18.75 -16.15
N ILE A 134 -14.58 -18.25 -16.62
CA ILE A 134 -14.25 -18.24 -18.06
C ILE A 134 -14.12 -19.67 -18.60
N ASN A 135 -13.41 -20.54 -17.88
CA ASN A 135 -13.24 -21.94 -18.30
C ASN A 135 -14.56 -22.73 -18.34
N GLU A 136 -15.49 -22.44 -17.43
CA GLU A 136 -16.83 -23.04 -17.44
C GLU A 136 -17.65 -22.61 -18.67
N GLN A 137 -17.56 -21.33 -19.05
CA GLN A 137 -18.25 -20.82 -20.25
C GLN A 137 -17.71 -21.43 -21.54
N VAL A 138 -16.38 -21.58 -21.65
CA VAL A 138 -15.73 -22.19 -22.82
C VAL A 138 -16.11 -23.67 -22.97
N LYS A 139 -16.31 -24.41 -21.88
CA LYS A 139 -16.76 -25.82 -21.94
C LYS A 139 -18.24 -25.98 -22.27
N SER A 140 -19.04 -24.93 -22.10
CA SER A 140 -20.49 -24.93 -22.36
C SER A 140 -20.89 -24.38 -23.74
N ALA A 141 -19.92 -23.88 -24.51
CA ALA A 141 -20.07 -23.38 -25.87
C ALA A 141 -19.58 -24.41 -26.89
#